data_AF-A0A9R1MHY9-F1
#
_entry.id   AF-A0A9R1MHY9-F1
#
_cell.length_a   1.000
_cell.length_b   1.000
_cell.length_c   1.000
_cell.angle_alpha   90.00
_cell.angle_beta   90.00
_cell.angle_gamma   90.00
#
_symmetry.space_group_name_H-M   'P 1'
#
loop_
_entity.id
_entity.type
_entity.pdbx_description
1 polymer ?
#
loop_
_entity_poly.entity_id
_entity_poly.type
_entity_poly.pdbx_seq_one_letter_code
_entity_poly.pdbx_strand_id
1 'polypeptide(L)'
;MDMGDHQEGGSDSQQQLQERRKRQRRHTPEQIRKLEESFQKCGYPDEAQSAQLGRELGLENKQIRSWFQNHRTQMKVEYERAENLFLREENTRLLSENMVMREVLKNFICLNPNCIAKHYIDQQEELDKENARLKAGSLLCATSFQDEL
;
A
#
# COMPACT_ATOMS: atom_id res chain seq x y z
N MET A 1 -74.63 -18.04 3.06
CA MET A 1 -73.59 -17.76 4.06
C MET A 1 -72.93 -16.46 3.65
N ASP A 2 -72.87 -15.54 4.60
CA ASP A 2 -72.71 -14.09 4.50
C ASP A 2 -71.25 -13.63 4.28
N MET A 3 -71.10 -12.41 3.76
CA MET A 3 -69.88 -11.70 3.37
C MET A 3 -68.94 -11.38 4.55
N GLY A 4 -67.64 -11.37 4.29
CA GLY A 4 -66.61 -10.92 5.24
C GLY A 4 -65.47 -10.20 4.53
N ASP A 5 -65.76 -8.96 4.13
CA ASP A 5 -64.87 -7.96 3.53
C ASP A 5 -63.63 -7.72 4.42
N HIS A 6 -62.43 -8.08 3.94
CA HIS A 6 -61.18 -7.73 4.60
C HIS A 6 -60.65 -6.43 3.98
N GLN A 7 -60.96 -5.32 4.65
CA GLN A 7 -60.35 -4.01 4.43
C GLN A 7 -58.83 -4.07 4.69
N GLU A 8 -58.03 -4.21 3.63
CA GLU A 8 -56.63 -3.80 3.63
C GLU A 8 -56.54 -2.31 3.28
N GLY A 9 -56.46 -1.45 4.30
CA GLY A 9 -56.32 -0.02 4.13
C GLY A 9 -55.56 0.62 5.29
N GLY A 10 -54.23 0.53 5.29
CA GLY A 10 -53.42 1.20 6.33
C GLY A 10 -51.90 1.15 6.23
N SER A 11 -51.30 0.34 5.35
CA SER A 11 -49.84 0.10 5.38
C SER A 11 -48.99 1.16 4.64
N ASP A 12 -49.51 1.71 3.52
CA ASP A 12 -48.71 2.59 2.63
C ASP A 12 -48.36 3.95 3.28
N SER A 13 -49.27 4.51 4.07
CA SER A 13 -49.06 5.79 4.76
C SER A 13 -47.95 5.72 5.84
N GLN A 14 -47.82 4.60 6.55
CA GLN A 14 -46.78 4.43 7.56
C GLN A 14 -45.38 4.25 6.94
N GLN A 15 -45.28 3.51 5.84
CA GLN A 15 -44.02 3.36 5.12
C GLN A 15 -43.54 4.68 4.51
N GLN A 16 -44.42 5.47 3.89
CA GLN A 16 -44.07 6.78 3.34
C GLN A 16 -43.60 7.78 4.41
N LEU A 17 -44.21 7.76 5.60
CA LEU A 17 -43.77 8.58 6.75
C LEU A 17 -42.39 8.16 7.27
N GLN A 18 -42.10 6.85 7.32
CA GLN A 18 -40.78 6.36 7.72
C GLN A 18 -39.69 6.74 6.71
N GLU A 19 -39.95 6.61 5.42
CA GLU A 19 -38.99 7.00 4.38
C GLU A 19 -38.74 8.51 4.35
N ARG A 20 -39.78 9.34 4.56
CA ARG A 20 -39.61 10.80 4.73
C ARG A 20 -38.75 11.14 5.94
N ARG A 21 -38.95 10.47 7.08
CA ARG A 21 -38.12 10.64 8.28
C ARG A 21 -36.67 10.21 8.04
N LYS A 22 -36.43 9.12 7.29
CA LYS A 22 -35.07 8.71 6.89
C LYS A 22 -34.41 9.73 5.98
N ARG A 23 -35.14 10.29 5.01
CA ARG A 23 -34.62 11.37 4.15
C ARG A 23 -34.31 12.64 4.93
N GLN A 24 -35.15 13.02 5.89
CA GLN A 24 -34.90 14.16 6.79
C GLN A 24 -33.66 13.97 7.68
N ARG A 25 -33.25 12.72 7.94
CA ARG A 25 -32.00 12.42 8.68
C ARG A 25 -30.74 12.58 7.85
N ARG A 26 -30.83 12.67 6.53
CA ARG A 26 -29.67 12.92 5.66
C ARG A 26 -29.49 14.42 5.45
N HIS A 27 -28.27 14.89 5.62
CA HIS A 27 -27.94 16.26 5.27
C HIS A 27 -28.07 16.47 3.76
N THR A 28 -28.57 17.63 3.35
CA THR A 28 -28.62 18.04 1.95
C THR A 28 -27.21 18.37 1.44
N PRO A 29 -26.97 18.35 0.12
CA PRO A 29 -25.68 18.75 -0.43
C PRO A 29 -25.23 20.15 0.00
N GLU A 30 -26.16 21.10 0.09
CA GLU A 30 -25.84 22.46 0.55
C GLU A 30 -25.47 22.51 2.04
N GLN A 31 -26.15 21.71 2.88
CA GLN A 31 -25.77 21.56 4.28
C GLN A 31 -24.37 20.95 4.42
N ILE A 32 -24.06 19.91 3.63
CA ILE A 32 -22.73 19.27 3.63
C ILE A 32 -21.67 20.29 3.20
N ARG A 33 -21.89 21.03 2.11
CA ARG A 33 -20.94 22.05 1.62
C ARG A 33 -20.62 23.10 2.69
N LYS A 34 -21.63 23.57 3.41
CA LYS A 34 -21.46 24.55 4.50
C LYS A 34 -20.76 23.96 5.73
N LEU A 35 -21.08 22.71 6.08
CA LEU A 35 -20.40 21.99 7.15
C LEU A 35 -18.92 21.79 6.83
N GLU A 36 -18.58 21.43 5.59
CA GLU A 36 -17.21 21.29 5.10
C GLU A 36 -16.47 22.64 5.09
N GLU A 37 -17.10 23.71 4.59
CA GLU A 37 -16.52 25.07 4.62
C GLU A 37 -16.19 25.52 6.05
N SER A 38 -17.09 25.22 7.00
CA SER A 38 -16.85 25.50 8.43
C SER A 38 -15.75 24.62 9.00
N PHE A 39 -15.70 23.33 8.63
CA PHE A 39 -14.69 22.39 9.11
C PHE A 39 -13.27 22.79 8.67
N GLN A 40 -13.12 23.27 7.43
CA GLN A 40 -11.85 23.78 6.92
C GLN A 40 -11.32 24.97 7.74
N LYS A 41 -12.22 25.80 8.27
CA LYS A 41 -11.86 26.93 9.14
C LYS A 41 -11.55 26.47 10.57
N CYS A 42 -12.33 25.52 11.10
CA CYS A 42 -12.16 24.98 12.44
C CYS A 42 -12.71 23.55 12.55
N GLY A 43 -11.83 22.56 12.77
CA GLY A 43 -12.23 21.15 12.92
C GLY A 43 -12.86 20.78 14.28
N TYR A 44 -12.83 21.71 15.24
CA TYR A 44 -13.36 21.55 16.60
C TYR A 44 -14.14 22.80 17.01
N PRO A 45 -15.35 23.01 16.47
CA PRO A 45 -16.14 24.17 16.78
C PRO A 45 -16.56 24.17 18.26
N ASP A 46 -16.54 25.35 18.88
CA ASP A 46 -17.09 25.53 20.22
C ASP A 46 -18.63 25.48 20.22
N GLU A 47 -19.25 25.59 21.39
CA GLU A 47 -20.71 25.51 21.52
C GLU A 47 -21.43 26.69 20.87
N ALA A 48 -20.85 27.89 20.89
CA ALA A 48 -21.43 29.09 20.28
C ALA A 48 -21.40 29.00 18.74
N GLN A 49 -20.28 28.55 18.18
CA GLN A 49 -20.07 28.27 16.77
C GLN A 49 -21.02 27.16 16.28
N SER A 50 -21.13 26.08 17.06
CA SER A 50 -22.06 24.98 16.75
C SER A 50 -23.51 25.45 16.74
N ALA A 51 -23.90 26.30 17.70
CA ALA A 51 -25.24 26.87 17.79
C ALA A 51 -25.54 27.83 16.62
N GLN A 52 -24.58 28.64 16.21
CA GLN A 52 -24.73 29.51 15.05
C GLN A 52 -24.90 28.70 13.76
N LEU A 53 -24.04 27.71 13.54
CA LEU A 53 -24.09 26.84 12.37
C LEU A 53 -25.39 26.01 12.31
N GLY A 54 -25.86 25.53 13.47
CA GLY A 54 -27.14 24.84 13.58
C GLY A 54 -28.32 25.73 13.16
N ARG A 55 -28.34 27.00 13.60
CA ARG A 55 -29.36 27.97 13.18
C ARG A 55 -29.34 28.25 11.69
N GLU A 56 -28.16 28.45 11.11
CA GLU A 56 -27.99 28.73 9.68
C GLU A 56 -28.44 27.56 8.79
N LEU A 57 -28.19 26.33 9.23
CA LEU A 57 -28.46 25.12 8.45
C LEU A 57 -29.81 24.45 8.78
N GLY A 58 -30.53 24.96 9.78
CA GLY A 58 -31.75 24.34 10.29
C GLY A 58 -31.51 22.96 10.92
N LEU A 59 -30.36 22.78 11.57
CA LEU A 59 -29.91 21.53 12.18
C LEU A 59 -29.80 21.66 13.70
N GLU A 60 -30.07 20.59 14.42
CA GLU A 60 -29.86 20.55 15.86
C GLU A 60 -28.36 20.54 16.20
N ASN A 61 -27.96 21.18 17.31
CA ASN A 61 -26.57 21.17 17.80
C ASN A 61 -25.99 19.75 17.92
N LYS A 62 -26.83 18.77 18.25
CA LYS A 62 -26.42 17.36 18.30
C LYS A 62 -26.00 16.83 16.93
N GLN A 63 -26.72 17.18 15.87
CA GLN A 63 -26.39 16.77 14.50
C GLN A 63 -25.07 17.41 14.04
N ILE A 64 -24.85 18.68 14.36
CA ILE A 64 -23.57 19.36 14.11
C ILE A 64 -22.44 18.61 14.81
N ARG A 65 -22.55 18.39 16.12
CA ARG A 65 -21.54 17.65 16.89
C ARG A 65 -21.23 16.26 16.31
N SER A 66 -22.27 15.49 15.99
CA SER A 66 -22.12 14.16 15.39
C SER A 66 -21.48 14.23 14.00
N TRP A 67 -21.82 15.23 13.19
CA TRP A 67 -21.20 15.41 11.88
C TRP A 67 -19.71 15.70 11.99
N PHE A 68 -19.31 16.65 12.84
CA PHE A 68 -17.89 16.99 13.05
C PHE A 68 -17.10 15.80 13.60
N GLN A 69 -17.69 15.04 14.52
CA GLN A 69 -17.07 13.82 15.03
C GLN A 69 -16.88 12.78 13.93
N ASN A 70 -17.92 12.50 13.14
CA ASN A 70 -17.85 11.54 12.04
C ASN A 70 -16.85 11.98 10.97
N HIS A 71 -16.80 13.27 10.64
CA HIS A 71 -15.89 13.81 9.65
C HIS A 71 -14.43 13.62 10.07
N ARG A 72 -14.09 13.87 11.35
CA ARG A 72 -12.74 13.58 11.88
C ARG A 72 -12.40 12.10 11.83
N THR A 73 -13.34 11.23 12.22
CA THR A 73 -13.15 9.77 12.13
C THR A 73 -12.91 9.33 10.68
N GLN A 74 -13.69 9.86 9.74
CA GLN A 74 -13.53 9.57 8.32
C GLN A 74 -12.15 10.02 7.82
N MET A 75 -11.72 11.24 8.13
CA MET A 75 -10.39 11.73 7.76
C MET A 75 -9.28 10.83 8.30
N LYS A 76 -9.37 10.40 9.57
CA LYS A 76 -8.40 9.49 10.17
C LYS A 76 -8.33 8.16 9.41
N VAL A 77 -9.49 7.58 9.09
CA VAL A 77 -9.57 6.32 8.34
C VAL A 77 -9.01 6.46 6.92
N GLU A 78 -9.31 7.56 6.23
CA GLU A 78 -8.77 7.81 4.88
C GLU A 78 -7.25 7.99 4.90
N TYR A 79 -6.71 8.70 5.90
CA TYR A 79 -5.28 8.82 6.11
C TYR A 79 -4.62 7.44 6.34
N GLU A 80 -5.15 6.65 7.27
CA GLU A 80 -4.61 5.31 7.59
C GLU A 80 -4.68 4.37 6.36
N ARG A 81 -5.73 4.48 5.55
CA ARG A 81 -5.85 3.72 4.30
C ARG A 81 -4.80 4.14 3.28
N ALA A 82 -4.62 5.44 3.08
CA ALA A 82 -3.62 5.96 2.15
C ALA A 82 -2.20 5.58 2.57
N GLU A 83 -1.90 5.68 3.87
CA GLU A 83 -0.63 5.25 4.45
C GLU A 83 -0.41 3.74 4.28
N ASN A 84 -1.44 2.91 4.53
CA ASN A 84 -1.32 1.48 4.34
C ASN A 84 -1.08 1.09 2.88
N LEU A 85 -1.72 1.78 1.93
CA LEU A 85 -1.52 1.57 0.50
C LEU A 85 -0.07 1.90 0.11
N PHE A 86 0.43 3.05 0.55
CA PHE A 86 1.81 3.47 0.32
C PHE A 86 2.81 2.45 0.88
N LEU A 87 2.62 2.01 2.12
CA LEU A 87 3.49 1.01 2.75
C LEU A 87 3.48 -0.34 2.02
N ARG A 88 2.34 -0.76 1.47
CA ARG A 88 2.25 -2.01 0.69
C ARG A 88 2.99 -1.92 -0.63
N GLU A 89 2.86 -0.80 -1.33
CA GLU A 89 3.59 -0.55 -2.57
C GLU A 89 5.10 -0.55 -2.31
N GLU A 90 5.53 0.17 -1.28
CA GLU A 90 6.92 0.24 -0.88
C GLU A 90 7.46 -1.13 -0.43
N ASN A 91 6.68 -1.91 0.32
CA ASN A 91 7.06 -3.27 0.69
C ASN A 91 7.25 -4.17 -0.54
N THR A 92 6.36 -4.05 -1.53
CA THR A 92 6.46 -4.78 -2.80
C THR A 92 7.74 -4.41 -3.56
N ARG A 93 8.08 -3.12 -3.59
CA ARG A 93 9.32 -2.61 -4.18
C ARG A 93 10.56 -3.17 -3.46
N LEU A 94 10.58 -3.09 -2.14
CA LEU A 94 11.70 -3.61 -1.35
C LEU A 94 11.85 -5.13 -1.50
N LEU A 95 10.75 -5.87 -1.60
CA LEU A 95 10.79 -7.32 -1.82
C LEU A 95 11.38 -7.67 -3.19
N SER A 96 11.04 -6.95 -4.25
CA SER A 96 11.62 -7.17 -5.58
C SER A 96 13.10 -6.80 -5.61
N GLU A 97 13.50 -5.68 -5.02
CA GLU A 97 14.90 -5.30 -4.85
C GLU A 97 15.68 -6.35 -4.06
N ASN A 98 15.12 -6.83 -2.95
CA ASN A 98 15.71 -7.92 -2.16
C ASN A 98 15.84 -9.22 -2.95
N MET A 99 14.86 -9.55 -3.79
CA MET A 99 14.91 -10.74 -4.64
C MET A 99 16.06 -10.64 -5.64
N VAL A 100 16.20 -9.50 -6.32
CA VAL A 100 17.30 -9.24 -7.26
C VAL A 100 18.65 -9.31 -6.54
N MET A 101 18.78 -8.64 -5.39
CA MET A 101 20.02 -8.68 -4.59
C MET A 101 20.39 -10.10 -4.17
N ARG A 102 19.42 -10.90 -3.71
CA ARG A 102 19.65 -12.30 -3.34
C ARG A 102 20.08 -13.14 -4.54
N GLU A 103 19.51 -12.90 -5.71
CA GLU A 103 19.87 -13.63 -6.92
C GLU A 103 21.29 -13.30 -7.38
N VAL A 104 21.65 -12.01 -7.36
CA VAL A 104 23.01 -11.54 -7.57
C VAL A 104 23.96 -12.25 -6.59
N LEU A 105 23.65 -12.27 -5.29
CA LEU A 105 24.51 -12.92 -4.29
C LEU A 105 24.64 -14.43 -4.49
N LYS A 106 23.58 -15.14 -4.91
CA LYS A 106 23.67 -16.57 -5.25
C LYS A 106 24.61 -16.82 -6.42
N ASN A 107 24.59 -15.94 -7.42
CA ASN A 107 25.47 -16.04 -8.58
C ASN A 107 26.93 -15.78 -8.22
N PHE A 108 27.20 -14.88 -7.27
CA PHE A 108 28.56 -14.55 -6.85
C PHE A 108 29.13 -15.44 -5.76
N ILE A 109 28.28 -16.04 -4.93
CA ILE A 109 28.71 -16.79 -3.75
C ILE A 109 28.04 -18.16 -3.75
N CYS A 110 28.55 -19.09 -4.56
CA CYS A 110 28.15 -20.48 -4.43
C CYS A 110 28.82 -21.08 -3.17
N LEU A 111 28.10 -21.05 -2.04
CA LEU A 111 28.51 -21.63 -0.74
C LEU A 111 28.42 -23.16 -0.69
N ASN A 112 28.04 -23.81 -1.79
CA ASN A 112 28.05 -25.26 -1.88
C ASN A 112 29.52 -25.74 -1.85
N PRO A 113 29.91 -26.64 -0.93
CA PRO A 113 31.26 -27.20 -0.90
C PRO A 113 31.71 -27.77 -2.25
N ASN A 114 30.79 -28.32 -3.04
CA ASN A 114 31.07 -28.84 -4.38
C ASN A 114 31.27 -27.73 -5.42
N CYS A 115 30.67 -26.55 -5.27
CA CYS A 115 30.98 -25.39 -6.11
C CYS A 115 32.35 -24.79 -5.76
N ILE A 116 32.65 -24.64 -4.47
CA ILE A 116 33.93 -24.09 -4.01
C ILE A 116 35.07 -24.99 -4.49
N ALA A 117 34.92 -26.31 -4.32
CA ALA A 117 35.86 -27.29 -4.85
C ALA A 117 35.98 -27.20 -6.38
N LYS A 118 34.87 -27.07 -7.10
CA LYS A 118 34.88 -26.91 -8.56
C LYS A 118 35.63 -25.64 -9.00
N HIS A 119 35.34 -24.48 -8.39
CA HIS A 119 36.05 -23.23 -8.70
C HIS A 119 37.55 -23.33 -8.41
N TYR A 120 37.93 -24.01 -7.32
CA TYR A 120 39.34 -24.26 -7.00
C TYR A 120 40.01 -25.17 -8.03
N ILE A 121 39.34 -26.25 -8.44
CA ILE A 121 39.83 -27.19 -9.46
C ILE A 121 39.97 -26.49 -10.81
N ASP A 122 38.94 -25.75 -11.25
CA ASP A 122 38.95 -25.01 -12.51
C ASP A 122 40.10 -23.98 -12.52
N GLN A 123 40.33 -23.28 -11.41
CA GLN A 123 41.45 -22.33 -11.28
C GLN A 123 42.82 -23.03 -11.29
N GLN A 124 42.95 -24.20 -10.67
CA GLN A 124 44.19 -24.98 -10.65
C GLN A 124 44.55 -25.49 -12.06
N GLU A 125 43.55 -25.94 -12.83
CA GLU A 125 43.75 -26.42 -14.19
C GLU A 125 44.29 -25.30 -15.11
N GLU A 126 43.77 -24.08 -14.99
CA GLU A 126 44.25 -22.92 -15.75
C GLU A 126 45.69 -22.53 -15.38
N LEU A 127 46.04 -22.60 -14.08
CA LEU A 127 47.42 -22.38 -13.63
C LEU A 127 48.37 -23.46 -14.16
N ASP A 128 47.93 -24.71 -14.22
CA ASP A 128 48.73 -25.81 -14.73
C ASP A 128 48.95 -25.69 -16.25
N LYS A 129 47.93 -25.26 -17.01
CA LYS A 129 48.05 -24.92 -18.43
C LYS A 129 49.06 -23.81 -18.66
N GLU A 130 48.99 -22.74 -17.87
CA GLU A 130 49.92 -21.62 -18.01
C GLU A 130 51.35 -22.00 -17.63
N ASN A 131 51.53 -22.77 -16.56
CA ASN A 131 52.84 -23.31 -16.18
C ASN A 131 53.42 -24.24 -17.25
N ALA A 132 52.59 -25.07 -17.89
CA ALA A 132 53.03 -25.90 -19.02
C ALA A 132 53.46 -25.03 -20.21
N ARG A 133 52.71 -23.95 -20.51
CA ARG A 133 53.05 -22.98 -21.56
C ARG A 133 54.38 -22.27 -21.27
N LEU A 134 54.57 -21.81 -20.04
CA LEU A 134 55.81 -21.15 -19.59
C LEU A 134 57.01 -22.11 -19.60
N LYS A 135 56.83 -23.36 -19.17
CA LYS A 135 57.88 -24.39 -19.24
C LYS A 135 58.24 -24.74 -20.67
N ALA A 136 57.25 -24.88 -21.56
CA ALA A 136 57.50 -25.11 -22.98
C ALA A 136 58.24 -23.93 -23.62
N GLY A 137 57.84 -22.69 -23.31
CA GLY A 137 58.54 -21.49 -23.77
C GLY A 137 59.98 -21.39 -23.25
N SER A 138 60.21 -21.75 -21.98
CA SER A 138 61.54 -21.81 -21.39
C SER A 138 62.41 -22.88 -22.05
N LEU A 139 61.86 -24.07 -22.32
CA LEU A 139 62.58 -25.13 -23.02
C LEU A 139 62.96 -24.74 -24.45
N LEU A 140 62.04 -24.09 -25.19
CA LEU A 140 62.27 -23.61 -26.55
C LEU A 140 63.38 -22.55 -26.61
N CYS A 141 63.40 -21.62 -25.65
CA CYS A 141 64.45 -20.61 -25.51
C CYS A 141 65.80 -21.23 -25.13
N ALA A 142 65.80 -22.24 -24.25
CA ALA A 142 67.00 -22.96 -23.87
C ALA A 142 67.59 -23.77 -25.03
N THR A 143 66.76 -24.39 -25.88
CA THR A 143 67.21 -25.14 -27.06
C THR A 143 67.75 -24.21 -28.16
N SER A 144 67.11 -23.06 -28.37
CA SER A 144 67.59 -22.07 -29.35
C SER A 144 68.94 -21.45 -28.96
N PHE A 145 69.28 -21.42 -27.67
CA PHE A 145 70.59 -20.93 -27.18
C PHE A 145 71.72 -21.97 -27.34
N GLN A 146 71.39 -23.25 -27.50
CA GLN A 146 72.38 -24.31 -27.72
C GLN A 146 72.71 -24.52 -29.21
N ASP A 147 71.84 -24.08 -30.12
CA ASP A 147 72.04 -24.15 -31.57
C ASP A 147 72.83 -22.96 -32.16
N GLU A 148 73.19 -21.95 -31.34
CA GLU A 148 73.99 -20.77 -31.73
C GLU A 148 75.48 -20.84 -31.30
N LEU A 149 75.98 -22.02 -30.90
CA LEU A 149 77.39 -22.26 -30.48
C LEU A 149 78.09 -23.34 -31.32
#